data_AF-A0A943Y8X3-F1
#
_entry.id   AF-A0A943Y8X3-F1
#
_cell.length_a   1.000
_cell.length_b   1.000
_cell.length_c   1.000
_cell.angle_alpha   90.00
_cell.angle_beta   90.00
_cell.angle_gamma   90.00
#
_symmetry.space_group_name_H-M   'P 1'
#
loop_
_entity.id
_entity.type
_entity.pdbx_description
1 polymer ?
#
loop_
_entity_poly.entity_id
_entity_poly.type
_entity_poly.pdbx_seq_one_letter_code
_entity_poly.pdbx_strand_id
1 'polypeptide(L)'
;MPKAVLVMDMPDYCNDCYARHMSQSGSFCRAAKEYLQPKAKRPDWCPLLELPEKVAVAMTKNEVIKICNTIIFAASMSLSNPQGTPLNMTKEELVEAMGMAIKAIKEVQQYRTIGTQEECRTAMEKQNWIAVTEQMPKEHDSMFAKYKGTDKWDRFMFEKISHDVLATVENEKGNRYVRLAHTIDGKWEENIQIRKLKVIAWMPLPEPYRQHIAEGGENNDI
;
A
#
# COMPACT_ATOMS: atom_id res chain seq x y z
N MET A 1 -13.10 11.79 -4.64
CA MET A 1 -12.60 11.28 -3.34
C MET A 1 -11.31 10.51 -3.59
N PRO A 2 -10.21 10.80 -2.90
CA PRO A 2 -9.00 9.99 -3.00
C PRO A 2 -9.35 8.56 -2.54
N LYS A 3 -8.93 7.56 -3.33
CA LYS A 3 -9.08 6.14 -3.00
C LYS A 3 -7.72 5.62 -2.54
N ALA A 4 -7.70 4.76 -1.53
CA ALA A 4 -6.50 4.14 -1.01
C ALA A 4 -6.71 2.61 -0.91
N VAL A 5 -5.64 1.84 -1.13
CA VAL A 5 -5.62 0.38 -0.91
C VAL A 5 -4.61 0.06 0.17
N LEU A 6 -5.04 -0.78 1.11
CA LEU A 6 -4.19 -1.40 2.11
C LEU A 6 -3.77 -2.78 1.61
N VAL A 7 -2.47 -2.98 1.40
CA VAL A 7 -1.89 -4.31 1.18
C VAL A 7 -1.32 -4.79 2.51
N MET A 8 -1.74 -5.98 2.94
CA MET A 8 -1.31 -6.59 4.19
C MET A 8 -1.36 -8.12 4.06
N ASP A 9 -0.60 -8.82 4.90
CA ASP A 9 -0.72 -10.27 5.02
C ASP A 9 -2.15 -10.65 5.45
N MET A 10 -2.69 -11.72 4.85
CA MET A 10 -4.05 -12.16 5.12
C MET A 10 -4.15 -12.74 6.53
N PRO A 11 -4.96 -12.16 7.44
CA PRO A 11 -5.06 -12.65 8.82
C PRO A 11 -5.96 -13.89 8.88
N ASP A 12 -5.59 -14.87 9.71
CA ASP A 12 -6.36 -16.11 9.91
C ASP A 12 -7.76 -15.85 10.50
N TYR A 13 -7.88 -14.81 11.33
CA TYR A 13 -9.13 -14.43 11.98
C TYR A 13 -9.40 -12.93 11.87
N CYS A 14 -10.68 -12.56 11.82
CA CYS A 14 -11.08 -11.15 11.89
C CYS A 14 -10.62 -10.48 13.19
N ASN A 15 -10.34 -11.26 14.23
CA ASN A 15 -9.85 -10.74 15.49
C ASN A 15 -8.46 -10.10 15.40
N ASP A 16 -7.65 -10.56 14.44
CA ASP A 16 -6.26 -10.16 14.23
C ASP A 16 -6.11 -9.16 13.07
N CYS A 17 -7.22 -8.82 12.42
CA CYS A 17 -7.26 -7.93 11.27
C CYS A 17 -7.22 -6.44 11.68
N TYR A 18 -6.38 -5.63 11.02
CA TYR A 18 -6.29 -4.18 11.26
C TYR A 18 -7.62 -3.42 11.08
N ALA A 19 -8.52 -3.94 10.24
CA ALA A 19 -9.84 -3.34 10.04
C ALA A 19 -10.82 -3.60 11.19
N ARG A 20 -10.48 -4.47 12.15
CA ARG A 20 -11.35 -4.82 13.27
C ARG A 20 -11.35 -3.72 14.33
N HIS A 21 -12.53 -3.41 14.81
CA HIS A 21 -12.76 -2.51 15.93
C HIS A 21 -13.61 -3.20 16.99
N MET A 22 -13.19 -3.10 18.25
CA MET A 22 -14.00 -3.46 19.41
C MET A 22 -14.67 -2.22 19.97
N SER A 23 -16.00 -2.23 20.02
CA SER A 23 -16.83 -1.25 20.73
C SER A 23 -17.58 -1.94 21.88
N GLN A 24 -18.33 -1.16 22.66
CA GLN A 24 -19.23 -1.70 23.68
C GLN A 24 -20.38 -2.55 23.06
N SER A 25 -20.72 -2.30 21.80
CA SER A 25 -21.74 -3.06 21.05
C SER A 25 -21.22 -4.32 20.37
N GLY A 26 -19.92 -4.63 20.49
CA GLY A 26 -19.30 -5.85 19.98
C GLY A 26 -18.15 -5.61 18.99
N SER A 27 -17.81 -6.66 18.24
CA SER A 27 -16.80 -6.58 17.19
C SER A 27 -17.39 -6.01 15.90
N PHE A 28 -16.66 -5.14 15.22
CA PHE A 28 -17.10 -4.44 14.00
C PHE A 28 -15.95 -4.35 12.98
N CYS A 29 -16.26 -4.52 11.71
CA CYS A 29 -15.32 -4.33 10.60
C CYS A 29 -15.44 -2.90 10.05
N ARG A 30 -14.41 -2.07 10.24
CA ARG A 30 -14.38 -0.68 9.73
C ARG A 30 -14.36 -0.59 8.21
N ALA A 31 -13.80 -1.60 7.54
CA ALA A 31 -13.69 -1.63 6.09
C ALA A 31 -15.04 -1.90 5.40
N ALA A 32 -15.78 -2.91 5.87
CA ALA A 32 -17.10 -3.25 5.33
C ALA A 32 -18.25 -2.45 5.96
N LYS A 33 -17.99 -1.83 7.13
CA LYS A 33 -18.99 -1.20 7.99
C LYS A 33 -20.05 -2.18 8.52
N GLU A 34 -19.63 -3.40 8.84
CA GLU A 34 -20.51 -4.50 9.26
C GLU A 34 -20.11 -5.06 10.63
N TYR A 35 -21.10 -5.54 11.39
CA TYR A 35 -20.87 -6.20 12.67
C TYR A 35 -20.33 -7.62 12.48
N LEU A 36 -19.33 -7.98 13.28
CA LEU A 36 -18.70 -9.30 13.27
C LEU A 36 -19.38 -10.21 14.29
N GLN A 37 -19.60 -11.47 13.90
CA GLN A 37 -20.10 -12.50 14.80
C GLN A 37 -19.05 -12.84 15.88
N PRO A 38 -19.47 -13.26 17.09
CA PRO A 38 -18.54 -13.72 18.12
C PRO A 38 -17.69 -14.91 17.61
N LYS A 39 -16.36 -14.80 17.72
CA LYS A 39 -15.39 -15.78 17.18
C LYS A 39 -15.48 -16.00 15.65
N ALA A 40 -15.89 -14.97 14.91
CA ALA A 40 -15.99 -15.04 13.46
C ALA A 40 -14.66 -15.47 12.82
N LYS A 41 -14.68 -16.65 12.19
CA LYS A 41 -13.85 -16.92 11.01
C LYS A 41 -14.16 -15.86 9.95
N ARG A 42 -13.28 -15.70 8.97
CA ARG A 42 -13.46 -14.76 7.85
C ARG A 42 -14.87 -14.92 7.25
N PRO A 43 -15.72 -13.87 7.27
CA PRO A 43 -17.05 -13.92 6.69
C PRO A 43 -16.99 -13.86 5.16
N ASP A 44 -18.02 -14.38 4.49
CA ASP A 44 -18.10 -14.43 3.02
C ASP A 44 -18.09 -13.03 2.38
N TRP A 45 -18.60 -12.01 3.10
CA TRP A 45 -18.60 -10.62 2.66
C TRP A 45 -17.29 -9.87 2.94
N CYS A 46 -16.27 -10.54 3.50
CA CYS A 46 -15.02 -9.88 3.90
C CYS A 46 -14.41 -9.08 2.73
N PRO A 47 -14.06 -7.79 2.94
CA PRO A 47 -13.54 -6.95 1.87
C PRO A 47 -12.07 -7.23 1.52
N LEU A 48 -11.36 -8.00 2.36
CA LEU A 48 -9.99 -8.42 2.06
C LEU A 48 -10.04 -9.50 0.97
N LEU A 49 -9.29 -9.27 -0.09
CA LEU A 49 -9.10 -10.19 -1.20
C LEU A 49 -7.68 -10.74 -1.13
N GLU A 50 -7.52 -12.03 -1.40
CA GLU A 50 -6.19 -12.62 -1.55
C GLU A 50 -5.56 -12.08 -2.83
N LEU A 51 -4.28 -11.70 -2.74
CA LEU A 51 -3.54 -11.37 -3.93
C LEU A 51 -3.37 -12.64 -4.75
N PRO A 52 -3.68 -12.63 -6.06
CA PRO A 52 -3.48 -13.80 -6.88
C PRO A 52 -1.97 -14.12 -6.94
N GLU A 53 -1.58 -15.30 -6.47
CA GLU A 53 -0.25 -15.85 -6.69
C GLU A 53 -0.06 -16.07 -8.19
N LYS A 54 0.51 -15.09 -8.89
CA LYS A 54 0.85 -15.15 -10.32
C LYS A 54 -0.30 -15.65 -11.19
N VAL A 55 -1.37 -14.85 -11.33
CA VAL A 55 -2.36 -14.94 -12.44
C VAL A 55 -2.69 -16.40 -12.85
N ALA A 56 -3.00 -17.26 -11.89
CA ALA A 56 -3.40 -18.65 -12.18
C ALA A 56 -4.91 -18.78 -12.41
N VAL A 57 -5.65 -17.67 -12.52
CA VAL A 57 -7.09 -17.67 -12.78
C VAL A 57 -7.42 -16.75 -13.95
N ALA A 58 -8.10 -17.33 -14.94
CA ALA A 58 -8.82 -16.69 -16.02
C ALA A 58 -8.00 -15.92 -17.06
N MET A 59 -7.79 -16.56 -18.21
CA MET A 59 -7.40 -16.01 -19.52
C MET A 59 -6.53 -14.74 -19.50
N THR A 60 -5.27 -14.88 -19.89
CA THR A 60 -4.37 -13.77 -20.22
C THR A 60 -5.04 -12.82 -21.23
N LYS A 61 -4.65 -11.54 -21.21
CA LYS A 61 -5.09 -10.54 -22.20
C LYS A 61 -4.95 -11.06 -23.65
N ASN A 62 -3.91 -11.86 -23.90
CA ASN A 62 -3.69 -12.50 -25.20
C ASN A 62 -4.68 -13.62 -25.50
N GLU A 63 -5.11 -14.41 -24.51
CA GLU A 63 -6.17 -15.41 -24.68
C GLU A 63 -7.53 -14.76 -24.90
N VAL A 64 -7.85 -13.65 -24.22
CA VAL A 64 -9.06 -12.84 -24.50
C VAL A 64 -9.04 -12.31 -25.93
N ILE A 65 -7.93 -11.73 -26.37
CA ILE A 65 -7.75 -11.26 -27.75
C ILE A 65 -7.91 -12.42 -28.74
N LYS A 66 -7.35 -13.59 -28.44
CA LYS A 66 -7.45 -14.78 -29.30
C LYS A 66 -8.88 -15.30 -29.42
N ILE A 67 -9.64 -15.31 -28.32
CA ILE A 67 -11.07 -15.68 -28.33
C ILE A 67 -11.88 -14.64 -29.11
N CYS A 68 -11.68 -13.34 -28.84
CA CYS A 68 -12.36 -12.27 -29.60
C CYS A 68 -12.06 -12.34 -31.10
N ASN A 69 -10.80 -12.55 -31.49
CA ASN A 69 -10.41 -12.68 -32.90
C ASN A 69 -11.01 -13.93 -33.56
N THR A 70 -11.08 -15.05 -32.83
CA THR A 70 -11.72 -16.28 -33.31
C THR A 70 -13.22 -16.08 -33.53
N ILE A 71 -13.90 -15.39 -32.62
CA ILE A 71 -15.32 -15.05 -32.74
C ILE A 71 -15.55 -14.09 -33.91
N ILE A 72 -14.72 -13.06 -34.06
CA ILE A 72 -14.78 -12.12 -35.19
C ILE A 72 -14.61 -12.88 -36.50
N PHE A 73 -13.60 -13.76 -36.60
CA PHE A 73 -13.36 -14.58 -37.79
C PHE A 73 -14.53 -15.51 -38.12
N ALA A 74 -15.12 -16.18 -37.13
CA ALA A 74 -16.28 -17.06 -37.32
C ALA A 74 -17.55 -16.29 -37.74
N ALA A 75 -17.78 -15.11 -37.15
CA ALA A 75 -18.87 -14.21 -37.55
C ALA A 75 -18.67 -13.66 -38.97
N SER A 76 -17.43 -13.33 -39.35
CA SER A 76 -17.09 -12.90 -40.72
C SER A 76 -17.24 -14.03 -41.75
N MET A 77 -16.87 -15.27 -41.42
CA MET A 77 -17.06 -16.43 -42.31
C MET A 77 -18.54 -16.73 -42.56
N SER A 78 -19.39 -16.57 -41.54
CA SER A 78 -20.84 -16.78 -41.65
C SER A 78 -21.53 -15.79 -42.61
N LEU A 79 -20.91 -14.62 -42.84
CA LEU A 79 -21.41 -13.58 -43.76
C LEU A 79 -20.85 -13.72 -45.19
N SER A 80 -19.83 -14.56 -45.41
CA SER A 80 -19.09 -14.56 -46.67
C SER A 80 -18.80 -15.94 -47.31
N ASN A 81 -18.91 -17.08 -46.61
CA ASN A 81 -18.72 -18.39 -47.24
C ASN A 81 -19.36 -19.57 -46.47
N PRO A 82 -20.21 -20.44 -47.08
CA PRO A 82 -20.86 -21.57 -46.40
C PRO A 82 -19.95 -22.77 -46.08
N GLN A 83 -18.65 -22.75 -46.44
CA GLN A 83 -17.72 -23.87 -46.24
C GLN A 83 -16.58 -23.60 -45.24
N GLY A 84 -16.81 -22.74 -44.23
CA GLY A 84 -15.88 -22.57 -43.12
C GLY A 84 -15.86 -23.78 -42.19
N THR A 85 -14.68 -24.20 -41.74
CA THR A 85 -14.48 -25.27 -40.75
C THR A 85 -15.38 -25.05 -39.52
N PRO A 86 -16.13 -26.06 -39.05
CA PRO A 86 -17.02 -25.88 -37.90
C PRO A 86 -16.19 -25.59 -36.66
N LEU A 87 -16.61 -24.59 -35.88
CA LEU A 87 -16.15 -24.47 -34.50
C LEU A 87 -16.52 -25.77 -33.79
N ASN A 88 -15.52 -26.55 -33.36
CA ASN A 88 -15.73 -27.70 -32.47
C ASN A 88 -15.92 -27.25 -31.01
N MET A 89 -16.60 -26.12 -30.82
CA MET A 89 -17.08 -25.62 -29.54
C MET A 89 -18.59 -25.52 -29.66
N THR A 90 -19.28 -26.13 -28.72
CA THR A 90 -20.71 -25.99 -28.55
C THR A 90 -21.08 -24.56 -28.22
N LYS A 91 -22.33 -24.18 -28.46
CA LYS A 91 -22.84 -22.84 -28.14
C LYS A 91 -22.71 -22.57 -26.64
N GLU A 92 -22.85 -23.61 -25.83
CA GLU A 92 -22.76 -23.60 -24.38
C GLU A 92 -21.33 -23.28 -23.91
N GLU A 93 -20.31 -23.95 -24.47
CA GLU A 93 -18.89 -23.67 -24.18
C GLU A 93 -18.49 -22.25 -24.56
N LEU A 94 -19.06 -21.72 -25.66
CA LEU A 94 -18.81 -20.34 -26.09
C LEU A 94 -19.41 -19.32 -25.11
N VAL A 95 -20.63 -19.56 -24.64
CA VAL A 95 -21.29 -18.70 -23.64
C VAL A 95 -20.53 -18.72 -22.32
N GLU A 96 -20.04 -19.88 -21.89
CA GLU A 96 -19.22 -20.02 -20.69
C GLU A 96 -17.89 -19.28 -20.81
N ALA A 97 -17.18 -19.44 -21.94
CA ALA A 97 -15.93 -18.73 -22.21
C ALA A 97 -16.12 -17.20 -22.26
N MET A 98 -17.20 -16.72 -22.87
CA MET A 98 -17.55 -15.29 -22.86
C MET A 98 -17.89 -14.80 -21.46
N GLY A 99 -18.60 -15.60 -20.66
CA GLY A 99 -18.90 -15.30 -19.26
C GLY A 99 -17.64 -15.13 -18.41
N MET A 100 -16.68 -16.06 -18.55
CA MET A 100 -15.37 -15.99 -17.89
C MET A 100 -14.56 -14.77 -18.32
N ALA A 101 -14.53 -14.47 -19.63
CA ALA A 101 -13.80 -13.31 -20.16
C ALA A 101 -14.40 -11.97 -19.65
N ILE A 102 -15.73 -11.84 -19.62
CA ILE A 102 -16.41 -10.65 -19.08
C ILE A 102 -16.11 -10.50 -17.59
N LYS A 103 -16.12 -11.60 -16.82
CA LYS A 103 -15.78 -11.59 -15.40
C LYS A 103 -14.34 -11.12 -15.17
N ALA A 104 -13.38 -11.68 -15.89
CA ALA A 104 -11.97 -11.29 -15.80
C ALA A 104 -11.75 -9.81 -16.17
N ILE A 105 -12.42 -9.32 -17.22
CA ILE A 105 -12.33 -7.89 -17.62
C ILE A 105 -12.90 -6.99 -16.51
N LYS A 106 -14.03 -7.35 -15.91
CA LYS A 106 -14.63 -6.59 -14.80
C LYS A 106 -13.71 -6.53 -13.58
N GLU A 107 -13.10 -7.64 -13.21
CA GLU A 107 -12.12 -7.70 -12.11
C GLU A 107 -10.91 -6.80 -12.40
N VAL A 108 -10.32 -6.89 -13.60
CA VAL A 108 -9.20 -6.02 -14.01
C VAL A 108 -9.59 -4.53 -14.04
N GLN A 109 -10.82 -4.20 -14.45
CA GLN A 109 -11.32 -2.82 -14.43
C GLN A 109 -11.44 -2.25 -13.00
N GLN A 110 -11.79 -3.07 -12.01
CA GLN A 110 -11.84 -2.65 -10.60
C GLN A 110 -10.45 -2.23 -10.11
N TYR A 111 -9.39 -2.96 -10.46
CA TYR A 111 -8.01 -2.56 -10.12
C TYR A 111 -7.59 -1.26 -10.82
N ARG A 112 -7.93 -1.09 -12.11
CA ARG A 112 -7.61 0.15 -12.87
C ARG A 112 -8.29 1.40 -12.31
N THR A 113 -9.43 1.27 -11.63
CA THR A 113 -10.15 2.41 -11.02
C THR A 113 -9.57 2.83 -9.66
N ILE A 114 -8.62 2.06 -9.15
CA ILE A 114 -7.92 2.30 -7.88
C ILE A 114 -6.54 2.91 -8.15
N GLY A 115 -5.83 2.40 -9.15
CA GLY A 115 -4.48 2.81 -9.56
C GLY A 115 -3.87 1.74 -10.47
N THR A 116 -2.90 2.09 -11.30
CA THR A 116 -2.19 1.09 -12.12
C THR A 116 -1.28 0.22 -11.24
N GLN A 117 -0.98 -1.01 -11.68
CA GLN A 117 -0.05 -1.89 -10.97
C GLN A 117 1.33 -1.22 -10.81
N GLU A 118 1.72 -0.45 -11.82
CA GLU A 118 2.93 0.35 -11.87
C GLU A 118 2.91 1.50 -10.86
N GLU A 119 1.77 2.19 -10.66
CA GLU A 119 1.62 3.22 -9.63
C GLU A 119 1.71 2.64 -8.22
N CYS A 120 1.05 1.50 -7.96
CA CYS A 120 1.15 0.81 -6.67
C CYS A 120 2.57 0.30 -6.41
N ARG A 121 3.23 -0.26 -7.44
CA ARG A 121 4.62 -0.70 -7.37
C ARG A 121 5.55 0.48 -7.11
N THR A 122 5.38 1.60 -7.81
CA THR A 122 6.15 2.83 -7.62
C THR A 122 5.93 3.42 -6.23
N ALA A 123 4.71 3.37 -5.70
CA ALA A 123 4.40 3.85 -4.34
C ALA A 123 5.05 2.97 -3.25
N MET A 124 5.08 1.65 -3.48
CA MET A 124 5.79 0.70 -2.63
C MET A 124 7.31 0.89 -2.71
N GLU A 125 7.86 1.05 -3.92
CA GLU A 125 9.29 1.30 -4.15
C GLU A 125 9.74 2.68 -3.65
N LYS A 126 8.83 3.67 -3.58
CA LYS A 126 9.10 4.96 -2.91
C LYS A 126 9.31 4.83 -1.40
N GLN A 127 9.02 3.69 -0.77
CA GLN A 127 9.49 3.38 0.58
C GLN A 127 10.99 3.04 0.54
N ASN A 128 11.81 4.01 0.14
CA ASN A 128 13.27 3.90 0.06
C ASN A 128 13.86 3.95 1.48
N TRP A 129 13.82 2.80 2.16
CA TRP A 129 14.57 2.60 3.39
C TRP A 129 16.08 2.59 3.07
N ILE A 130 16.81 3.47 3.74
CA ILE A 130 18.26 3.60 3.64
C ILE A 130 18.86 2.83 4.81
N ALA A 131 19.74 1.86 4.52
CA ALA A 131 20.43 1.13 5.57
C ALA A 131 21.37 2.06 6.32
N VAL A 132 21.42 1.97 7.66
CA VAL A 132 22.34 2.77 8.48
C VAL A 132 23.81 2.56 8.08
N THR A 133 24.14 1.36 7.60
CA THR A 133 25.48 1.00 7.10
C THR A 133 25.82 1.65 5.76
N GLU A 134 24.82 2.03 4.98
CA GLU A 134 24.98 2.69 3.69
C GLU A 134 25.11 4.20 3.90
N GLN A 135 24.18 4.79 4.65
CA GLN A 135 24.14 6.22 4.87
C GLN A 135 23.38 6.57 6.16
N MET A 136 23.92 7.53 6.91
CA MET A 136 23.26 8.16 8.06
C MET A 136 22.40 9.35 7.63
N PRO A 137 21.34 9.71 8.39
CA PRO A 137 20.61 10.95 8.19
C PRO A 137 21.57 12.15 8.13
N LYS A 138 21.31 13.08 7.20
CA LYS A 138 22.14 14.27 7.07
C LYS A 138 21.87 15.20 8.25
N GLU A 139 22.90 15.46 9.04
CA GLU A 139 22.86 16.44 10.11
C GLU A 139 23.11 17.86 9.59
N HIS A 140 22.53 18.82 10.30
CA HIS A 140 22.77 20.25 10.15
C HIS A 140 23.19 20.85 11.49
N ASP A 141 23.72 22.07 11.46
CA ASP A 141 24.14 22.75 12.68
C ASP A 141 22.94 22.97 13.60
N SER A 142 23.14 22.69 14.87
CA SER A 142 22.19 22.94 15.94
C SER A 142 22.10 24.44 16.24
N MET A 143 20.96 24.86 16.78
CA MET A 143 20.81 26.20 17.34
C MET A 143 21.81 26.51 18.46
N PHE A 144 22.39 25.47 19.08
CA PHE A 144 23.39 25.57 20.14
C PHE A 144 24.83 25.70 19.63
N ALA A 145 25.11 25.40 18.36
CA ALA A 145 26.47 25.37 17.81
C ALA A 145 27.26 26.67 18.07
N LYS A 146 26.57 27.81 18.08
CA LYS A 146 27.14 29.14 18.38
C LYS A 146 27.68 29.32 19.80
N TYR A 147 27.28 28.49 20.75
CA TYR A 147 27.74 28.54 22.14
C TYR A 147 28.93 27.62 22.40
N LYS A 148 29.36 26.83 21.40
CA LYS A 148 30.46 25.89 21.56
C LYS A 148 31.74 26.62 21.96
N GLY A 149 32.39 26.13 23.02
CA GLY A 149 33.62 26.72 23.56
C GLY A 149 33.41 27.98 24.40
N THR A 150 32.16 28.33 24.72
CA THR A 150 31.83 29.44 25.63
C THR A 150 31.43 28.91 27.01
N ASP A 151 31.42 29.79 28.01
CA ASP A 151 30.88 29.55 29.36
C ASP A 151 29.37 29.25 29.37
N LYS A 152 28.66 29.61 28.30
CA LYS A 152 27.24 29.31 28.10
C LYS A 152 26.99 27.89 27.56
N TRP A 153 28.02 27.13 27.25
CA TRP A 153 27.87 25.76 26.81
C TRP A 153 27.44 24.86 27.98
N ASP A 154 26.30 24.20 27.82
CA ASP A 154 25.82 23.21 28.78
C ASP A 154 26.01 21.79 28.25
N ARG A 155 26.13 20.81 29.15
CA ARG A 155 26.31 19.38 28.80
C ARG A 155 25.19 18.80 27.95
N PHE A 156 24.00 19.38 27.97
CA PHE A 156 22.85 18.96 27.16
C PHE A 156 22.78 19.64 25.79
N MET A 157 23.70 20.57 25.50
CA MET A 157 23.85 21.17 24.18
C MET A 157 24.63 20.24 23.24
N PHE A 158 24.32 20.34 21.96
CA PHE A 158 24.89 19.52 20.89
C PHE A 158 25.20 20.39 19.67
N GLU A 159 26.18 19.98 18.87
CA GLU A 159 26.66 20.79 17.74
C GLU A 159 25.82 20.58 16.50
N LYS A 160 25.41 19.34 16.24
CA LYS A 160 24.72 18.93 15.03
C LYS A 160 23.55 18.02 15.35
N ILE A 161 22.50 18.15 14.56
CA ILE A 161 21.28 17.36 14.67
C ILE A 161 20.69 17.09 13.29
N SER A 162 20.09 15.91 13.09
CA SER A 162 19.30 15.63 11.89
C SER A 162 17.84 16.07 12.07
N HIS A 163 17.11 16.21 10.98
CA HIS A 163 15.65 16.17 11.07
C HIS A 163 15.17 14.82 11.63
N ASP A 164 13.96 14.81 12.18
CA ASP A 164 13.30 13.55 12.55
C ASP A 164 13.04 12.71 11.31
N VAL A 165 13.29 11.41 11.45
CA VAL A 165 13.12 10.39 10.41
C VAL A 165 12.32 9.22 10.95
N LEU A 166 11.71 8.44 10.06
CA LEU A 166 11.22 7.11 10.43
C LEU A 166 12.40 6.16 10.47
N ALA A 167 12.62 5.52 11.62
CA ALA A 167 13.69 4.58 11.86
C ALA A 167 13.13 3.20 12.19
N THR A 168 13.66 2.17 11.52
CA THR A 168 13.42 0.77 11.89
C THR A 168 14.43 0.40 12.96
N VAL A 169 13.93 0.04 14.14
CA VAL A 169 14.74 -0.42 15.27
C VAL A 169 14.53 -1.90 15.52
N GLU A 170 15.62 -2.58 15.86
CA GLU A 170 15.65 -3.98 16.25
C GLU A 170 16.04 -4.08 17.74
N ASN A 171 15.29 -4.87 18.50
CA ASN A 171 15.64 -5.17 19.90
C ASN A 171 16.54 -6.40 20.02
N GLU A 172 17.06 -6.69 21.22
CA GLU A 172 17.90 -7.87 21.49
C GLU A 172 17.23 -9.21 21.15
N LYS A 173 15.89 -9.26 21.07
CA LYS A 173 15.11 -10.45 20.71
C LYS A 173 14.89 -10.60 19.20
N GLY A 174 15.38 -9.66 18.39
CA GLY A 174 15.19 -9.63 16.93
C GLY A 174 13.84 -9.05 16.48
N ASN A 175 13.00 -8.55 17.38
CA ASN A 175 11.75 -7.90 16.99
C ASN A 175 12.03 -6.53 16.41
N ARG A 176 11.41 -6.23 15.28
CA ARG A 176 11.55 -4.96 14.55
C ARG A 176 10.27 -4.14 14.61
N TYR A 177 10.42 -2.83 14.75
CA TYR A 177 9.32 -1.88 14.65
C TYR A 177 9.82 -0.51 14.19
N VAL A 178 8.89 0.31 13.68
CA VAL A 178 9.18 1.66 13.20
C VAL A 178 8.88 2.68 14.30
N ARG A 179 9.74 3.68 14.44
CA ARG A 179 9.55 4.83 15.33
C ARG A 179 10.17 6.09 14.75
N LEU A 180 9.84 7.25 15.34
CA LEU A 180 10.59 8.47 15.11
C LEU A 180 11.94 8.41 15.81
N ALA A 181 12.96 8.97 15.16
CA ALA A 181 14.31 9.12 15.67
C ALA A 181 15.03 10.24 14.91
N HIS A 182 16.11 10.75 15.49
CA HIS A 182 17.08 11.62 14.83
C HIS A 182 18.49 11.28 15.33
N THR A 183 19.50 11.88 14.70
CA THR A 183 20.88 11.79 15.13
C THR A 183 21.33 13.10 15.76
N ILE A 184 22.21 13.01 16.74
CA ILE A 184 22.88 14.09 17.45
C ILE A 184 24.37 13.80 17.41
N ASP A 185 25.16 14.73 16.89
CA ASP A 185 26.62 14.62 16.77
C ASP A 185 27.10 13.27 16.21
N GLY A 186 26.46 12.79 15.15
CA GLY A 186 26.77 11.55 14.45
C GLY A 186 26.25 10.28 15.13
N LYS A 187 25.47 10.40 16.20
CA LYS A 187 24.93 9.26 16.97
C LYS A 187 23.41 9.30 17.02
N TRP A 188 22.75 8.14 17.00
CA TRP A 188 21.30 8.08 17.21
C TRP A 188 20.92 8.59 18.60
N GLU A 189 19.72 9.20 18.73
CA GLU A 189 19.20 9.76 19.98
C GLU A 189 19.47 8.87 21.20
N GLU A 190 19.82 9.49 22.33
CA GLU A 190 20.28 8.79 23.54
C GLU A 190 19.24 7.79 24.07
N ASN A 191 17.95 8.10 23.92
CA ASN A 191 16.85 7.21 24.30
C ASN A 191 16.84 5.86 23.57
N ILE A 192 17.32 5.81 22.33
CA ILE A 192 17.46 4.56 21.56
C ILE A 192 18.61 3.73 22.13
N GLN A 193 19.73 4.39 22.45
CA GLN A 193 20.91 3.73 23.01
C GLN A 193 20.63 3.15 24.41
N ILE A 194 19.94 3.91 25.28
CA ILE A 194 19.56 3.47 26.64
C ILE A 194 18.69 2.20 26.60
N ARG A 195 17.79 2.09 25.62
CA ARG A 195 16.91 0.92 25.44
C ARG A 195 17.60 -0.25 24.72
N LYS A 196 18.90 -0.15 24.42
CA LYS A 196 19.68 -1.13 23.65
C LYS A 196 19.03 -1.51 22.32
N LEU A 197 18.40 -0.52 21.68
CA LEU A 197 17.79 -0.70 20.38
C LEU A 197 18.83 -0.39 19.30
N LYS A 198 18.91 -1.26 18.30
CA LYS A 198 19.78 -1.04 17.14
C LYS A 198 18.95 -0.46 16.00
N VAL A 199 19.29 0.74 15.54
CA VAL A 199 18.71 1.27 14.30
C VAL A 199 19.37 0.57 13.12
N ILE A 200 18.57 -0.02 12.23
CA ILE A 200 19.07 -0.80 11.08
C ILE A 200 18.81 -0.12 9.74
N ALA A 201 17.74 0.65 9.64
CA ALA A 201 17.40 1.42 8.45
C ALA A 201 16.54 2.64 8.82
N TRP A 202 16.52 3.65 7.95
CA TRP A 202 15.71 4.85 8.13
C TRP A 202 15.18 5.38 6.80
N MET A 203 14.18 6.26 6.85
CA MET A 203 13.70 7.02 5.70
C MET A 203 13.19 8.40 6.13
N PRO A 204 13.22 9.42 5.25
CA PRO A 204 12.62 10.71 5.56
C PRO A 204 11.12 10.58 5.86
N LEU A 205 10.58 11.52 6.65
CA LEU A 205 9.14 11.57 6.89
C LEU A 205 8.37 11.77 5.57
N PRO A 206 7.19 11.17 5.43
CA PRO A 206 6.31 11.47 4.30
C PRO A 206 5.99 12.96 4.24
N GLU A 207 5.79 13.46 3.02
CA GLU A 207 5.33 14.83 2.82
C GLU A 207 4.01 15.07 3.58
N PRO A 208 3.90 16.20 4.31
CA PRO A 208 2.67 16.55 5.00
C PRO A 208 1.48 16.63 4.04
N TYR A 209 0.30 16.20 4.53
CA TYR A 209 -0.93 16.36 3.77
C TYR A 209 -1.20 17.85 3.49
N ARG A 210 -1.47 18.19 2.24
CA ARG A 210 -1.90 19.53 1.83
C ARG A 210 -3.39 19.48 1.51
N GLN A 211 -4.19 20.18 2.30
CA GLN A 211 -5.61 20.36 2.00
C GLN A 211 -5.74 21.30 0.80
N HIS A 212 -6.45 20.88 -0.25
CA HIS A 212 -6.87 21.79 -1.31
C HIS A 212 -7.95 22.71 -0.74
N ILE A 213 -7.56 23.93 -0.38
CA ILE A 213 -8.52 25.00 -0.11
C ILE A 213 -9.03 25.41 -1.49
N ALA A 214 -10.32 25.18 -1.75
CA ALA A 214 -10.98 25.75 -2.91
C ALA A 214 -11.03 27.27 -2.68
N GLU A 215 -10.22 28.02 -3.43
CA GLU A 215 -10.37 29.47 -3.55
C GLU A 215 -11.73 29.73 -4.23
N GLY A 216 -12.71 30.15 -3.44
CA GLY A 216 -14.08 30.34 -3.88
C GLY A 216 -14.93 30.92 -2.77
N GLY A 217 -14.67 32.18 -2.44
CA GLY A 217 -15.41 32.94 -1.45
C GLY A 217 -14.90 34.37 -1.42
N GLU A 218 -15.10 35.10 -2.51
CA GLU A 218 -14.98 36.56 -2.46
C GLU A 218 -15.98 37.10 -1.44
N ASN A 219 -15.40 37.77 -0.46
CA ASN A 219 -15.98 38.69 0.52
C ASN A 219 -17.23 39.41 0.03
N ASN A 220 -18.36 39.15 0.68
CA ASN A 220 -19.45 40.12 0.78
C ASN A 220 -19.43 40.67 2.21
N ASP A 221 -18.62 41.72 2.42
CA ASP A 221 -18.80 42.62 3.56
C ASP A 221 -19.56 43.85 3.06
N ILE A 222 -20.76 44.05 3.63
CA ILE A 222 -21.53 45.30 3.64
C ILE A 222 -21.09 46.09 4.87
#